data_AF-A0A527G661-F1
#
_entry.id   AF-A0A527G661-F1
#
_cell.length_a   1.000
_cell.length_b   1.000
_cell.length_c   1.000
_cell.angle_alpha   90.00
_cell.angle_beta   90.00
_cell.angle_gamma   90.00
#
_symmetry.space_group_name_H-M   'P 1'
#
loop_
_entity.id
_entity.type
_entity.pdbx_description
1 polymer ?
#
loop_
_entity_poly.entity_id
_entity_poly.type
_entity_poly.pdbx_seq_one_letter_code
_entity_poly.pdbx_strand_id
1 'polypeptide(L)'
;PLVFPTREDGSNPRICPKCGTGNLSLKLGKFGAFVGCSNYPECSFTRQLGDAANPNGENGGGEDGTKVIGKDPYTSEEITLRSGRFGPYLQRGDGKEAKRSSLPKGWTAESIDHEKALALLSLPRDVGQHPETAKMISAGLGRYGP
;
A
#
# COMPACT_ATOMS: atom_id res chain seq x y z
N PRO A 1 15.57 25.87 0.02
CA PRO A 1 14.75 24.69 0.37
C PRO A 1 13.56 25.08 1.27
N LEU A 2 12.52 25.66 0.68
CA LEU A 2 11.37 26.17 1.44
C LEU A 2 10.39 25.03 1.70
N VAL A 3 10.20 24.68 2.98
CA VAL A 3 9.28 23.65 3.48
C VAL A 3 7.83 23.87 3.00
N PHE A 4 7.51 25.08 2.56
CA PHE A 4 6.22 25.47 1.98
C PHE A 4 6.48 25.99 0.56
N PRO A 5 6.07 25.27 -0.50
CA PRO A 5 6.23 25.76 -1.86
C PRO A 5 5.38 27.03 -2.04
N THR A 6 5.89 27.98 -2.82
CA THR A 6 5.14 29.17 -3.22
C THR A 6 3.93 28.76 -4.05
N ARG A 7 2.75 29.25 -3.69
CA ARG A 7 1.54 29.03 -4.49
C ARG A 7 1.56 29.93 -5.73
N GLU A 8 1.06 29.39 -6.84
CA GLU A 8 0.89 30.12 -8.10
C GLU A 8 -0.10 31.30 -7.92
N ASP A 9 -1.09 31.15 -7.03
CA ASP A 9 -2.07 32.18 -6.68
C ASP A 9 -1.53 33.35 -5.82
N GLY A 10 -0.23 33.39 -5.49
CA GLY A 10 0.35 34.41 -4.61
C GLY A 10 -0.17 34.39 -3.15
N SER A 11 -1.07 33.46 -2.84
CA SER A 11 -1.65 33.26 -1.51
C SER A 11 -0.61 32.69 -0.54
N ASN A 12 -0.76 33.01 0.75
CA ASN A 12 0.21 32.61 1.78
C ASN A 12 0.46 31.08 1.71
N PRO A 13 1.71 30.63 1.49
CA PRO A 13 2.06 29.22 1.26
C PRO A 13 1.81 28.36 2.51
N ARG A 14 1.57 28.98 3.67
CA ARG A 14 1.16 28.30 4.89
C ARG A 14 -0.34 28.08 5.01
N ILE A 15 -1.18 28.59 4.12
CA ILE A 15 -2.63 28.29 4.21
C ILE A 15 -2.87 26.83 3.85
N CYS A 16 -3.75 26.13 4.56
CA CYS A 16 -4.10 24.76 4.25
C CYS A 16 -4.93 24.71 2.95
N PRO A 17 -4.57 23.90 1.95
CA PRO A 17 -5.36 23.79 0.72
C PRO A 17 -6.72 23.10 0.95
N LYS A 18 -6.85 22.30 2.01
CA LYS A 18 -8.07 21.53 2.30
C LYS A 18 -9.17 22.37 2.94
N CYS A 19 -8.82 23.24 3.90
CA CYS A 19 -9.81 24.04 4.63
C CYS A 19 -9.73 25.56 4.36
N GLY A 20 -8.67 26.06 3.71
CA GLY A 20 -8.52 27.48 3.38
C GLY A 20 -8.32 28.43 4.57
N THR A 21 -8.67 28.03 5.79
CA THR A 21 -8.62 28.85 7.00
C THR A 21 -7.46 28.48 7.93
N GLY A 22 -7.09 27.20 7.99
CA GLY A 22 -6.02 26.70 8.85
C GLY A 22 -4.63 26.98 8.29
N ASN A 23 -3.64 27.14 9.17
CA ASN A 23 -2.24 27.23 8.79
C ASN A 23 -1.53 25.87 8.85
N LEU A 24 -0.56 25.68 7.96
CA LEU A 24 0.30 24.51 7.83
C LEU A 24 1.53 24.68 8.72
N SER A 25 1.72 23.72 9.62
CA SER A 25 2.82 23.69 10.58
C SER A 25 3.67 22.44 10.37
N LEU A 26 5.00 22.59 10.44
CA LEU A 26 5.93 21.45 10.41
C LEU A 26 5.91 20.76 11.78
N LYS A 27 5.62 19.46 11.80
CA LYS A 27 5.61 18.59 12.98
C LYS A 27 6.54 17.40 12.73
N LEU A 28 7.19 16.92 13.79
CA LEU A 28 7.98 15.69 13.73
C LEU A 28 7.12 14.55 14.29
N GLY A 29 6.97 13.49 13.49
CA GLY A 29 6.23 12.29 13.87
C GLY A 29 7.12 11.04 13.87
N LYS A 30 6.52 9.92 14.27
CA LYS A 30 7.17 8.59 14.26
C LYS A 30 7.71 8.17 12.88
N PHE A 31 7.08 8.66 11.82
CA PHE A 31 7.40 8.34 10.42
C PHE A 31 8.21 9.45 9.72
N GLY A 32 8.77 10.40 10.48
CA GLY A 32 9.54 11.54 9.95
C GLY A 32 8.82 12.87 10.06
N ALA A 33 9.43 13.91 9.49
CA ALA A 33 8.87 15.26 9.49
C ALA A 33 7.68 15.34 8.52
N PHE A 34 6.57 15.92 8.97
CA PHE A 34 5.36 16.11 8.17
C PHE A 34 4.79 17.51 8.43
N VAL A 35 4.13 18.06 7.42
CA VAL A 35 3.38 19.30 7.49
C VAL A 35 1.93 18.95 7.80
N GLY A 36 1.34 19.55 8.83
CA GLY A 36 -0.06 19.33 9.21
C GLY A 36 -0.83 20.62 9.40
N CYS A 37 -2.14 20.58 9.17
CA CYS A 37 -3.04 21.71 9.47
C CYS A 37 -3.18 21.91 10.99
N SER A 38 -3.23 23.17 11.43
CA SER A 38 -3.47 23.49 12.84
C SER A 38 -4.93 23.36 13.26
N ASN A 39 -5.87 23.33 12.31
CA ASN A 39 -7.30 23.14 12.60
C ASN A 39 -7.68 21.68 12.85
N TYR A 40 -6.76 20.85 13.32
CA TYR A 40 -7.06 19.48 13.75
C TYR A 40 -7.83 19.54 15.09
N PRO A 41 -8.96 18.82 15.27
CA PRO A 41 -9.44 17.67 14.49
C PRO A 41 -10.37 17.99 13.30
N GLU A 42 -10.81 19.23 13.11
CA GLU A 42 -11.76 19.61 12.05
C GLU A 42 -11.15 19.51 10.62
N CYS A 43 -9.83 19.64 10.50
CA CYS A 43 -9.10 19.47 9.24
C CYS A 43 -7.89 18.55 9.43
N SER A 44 -7.97 17.35 8.85
CA SER A 44 -6.96 16.28 8.92
C SER A 44 -5.88 16.34 7.82
N PHE A 45 -5.67 17.48 7.16
CA PHE A 45 -4.67 17.59 6.10
C PHE A 45 -3.24 17.40 6.63
N THR A 46 -2.51 16.46 6.05
CA THR A 46 -1.10 16.18 6.33
C THR A 46 -0.31 15.95 5.04
N ARG A 47 0.99 16.27 5.05
CA ARG A 47 1.93 16.04 3.94
C ARG A 47 3.30 15.67 4.49
N GLN A 48 3.84 14.50 4.15
CA GLN A 48 5.19 14.11 4.58
C GLN A 48 6.27 14.91 3.85
N LEU A 49 7.35 15.29 4.54
CA LEU A 49 8.45 16.09 3.99
C LEU A 49 9.63 15.20 3.51
N GLY A 50 9.43 13.90 3.37
CA GLY A 50 10.49 12.91 3.20
C GLY A 50 10.70 12.35 1.80
N ASP A 51 9.85 12.67 0.83
CA ASP A 51 9.95 12.09 -0.52
C ASP A 51 9.93 13.19 -1.57
N ALA A 52 11.09 13.39 -2.20
CA ALA A 52 11.30 14.38 -3.26
C ALA A 52 10.66 13.95 -4.59
N ALA A 53 9.53 13.23 -4.58
CA ALA A 53 8.87 12.75 -5.79
C ALA A 53 7.48 13.31 -6.08
N ASN A 54 6.83 14.13 -5.22
CA ASN A 54 5.51 14.69 -5.57
C ASN A 54 5.25 16.10 -4.97
N PRO A 55 5.30 17.18 -5.78
CA PRO A 55 4.94 18.53 -5.36
C PRO A 55 3.42 18.76 -5.25
N ASN A 56 2.59 17.87 -5.82
CA ASN A 56 1.15 17.88 -5.61
C ASN A 56 0.82 17.10 -4.33
N GLY A 57 0.37 17.85 -3.31
CA GLY A 57 -0.02 17.32 -2.01
C GLY A 57 -1.33 16.52 -2.03
N GLU A 58 -1.39 15.46 -2.82
CA GLU A 58 -2.34 14.35 -2.68
C GLU A 58 -1.64 13.21 -1.92
N ASN A 59 -1.31 13.46 -0.66
CA ASN A 59 -1.08 12.39 0.32
C ASN A 59 -1.76 12.76 1.64
N GLY A 60 -2.95 13.35 1.51
CA GLY A 60 -3.97 13.30 2.55
C GLY A 60 -4.78 12.02 2.34
N GLY A 61 -4.17 10.88 2.65
CA GLY A 61 -4.79 9.58 2.47
C GLY A 61 -4.23 8.60 3.48
N GLY A 62 -4.77 8.60 4.69
CA GLY A 62 -5.02 7.34 5.38
C GLY A 62 -6.11 6.57 4.64
N GLU A 63 -5.94 6.36 3.33
CA GLU A 63 -6.65 5.34 2.60
C GLU A 63 -5.70 4.17 2.62
N ASP A 64 -6.09 3.20 3.46
CA ASP A 64 -5.61 1.83 3.48
C ASP A 64 -5.02 1.50 2.10
N GLY A 65 -3.72 1.23 2.02
CA GLY A 65 -3.00 0.94 0.76
C GLY A 65 -3.45 -0.38 0.14
N THR A 66 -4.77 -0.55 0.05
CA THR A 66 -5.61 -1.73 -0.08
C THR A 66 -6.48 -1.49 -1.29
N LYS A 67 -5.94 -1.90 -2.43
CA LYS A 67 -6.65 -1.91 -3.70
C LYS A 67 -7.47 -3.19 -3.78
N VAL A 68 -8.79 -3.10 -3.86
CA VAL A 68 -9.65 -4.27 -4.05
C VAL A 68 -9.53 -4.73 -5.50
N ILE A 69 -9.11 -5.99 -5.71
CA ILE A 69 -8.93 -6.56 -7.05
C ILE A 69 -10.20 -7.27 -7.53
N GLY A 70 -10.95 -7.89 -6.62
CA GLY A 70 -12.18 -8.59 -6.94
C GLY A 70 -12.54 -9.65 -5.89
N LYS A 71 -13.50 -10.52 -6.21
CA LYS A 71 -13.93 -11.63 -5.34
C LYS A 71 -13.54 -12.96 -5.94
N ASP A 72 -13.06 -13.88 -5.11
CA ASP A 72 -12.76 -15.24 -5.53
C ASP A 72 -14.06 -15.96 -5.95
N PRO A 73 -14.16 -16.50 -7.17
CA PRO A 73 -15.39 -17.15 -7.65
C PRO A 73 -15.70 -18.47 -6.94
N TYR A 74 -14.74 -19.08 -6.24
CA TYR A 74 -14.93 -20.34 -5.53
C TYR A 74 -15.26 -20.13 -4.06
N THR A 75 -14.61 -19.18 -3.40
CA THR A 75 -14.79 -18.94 -1.96
C THR A 75 -15.68 -17.74 -1.65
N SER A 76 -16.05 -16.93 -2.65
CA SER A 76 -16.77 -15.65 -2.49
C SER A 76 -16.05 -14.63 -1.60
N GLU A 77 -14.79 -14.89 -1.24
CA GLU A 77 -13.98 -14.02 -0.39
C GLU A 77 -13.38 -12.87 -1.20
N GLU A 78 -13.26 -11.71 -0.57
CA GLU A 78 -12.68 -10.52 -1.22
C GLU A 78 -11.16 -10.64 -1.31
N ILE A 79 -10.62 -10.33 -2.48
CA ILE A 79 -9.19 -10.28 -2.76
C ILE A 79 -8.76 -8.81 -2.73
N THR A 80 -7.92 -8.50 -1.76
CA THR A 80 -7.35 -7.17 -1.56
C THR A 80 -5.85 -7.20 -1.79
N LEU A 81 -5.35 -6.18 -2.47
CA LEU A 81 -3.93 -5.94 -2.66
C LEU A 81 -3.49 -4.84 -1.70
N ARG A 82 -2.68 -5.22 -0.72
CA ARG A 82 -2.21 -4.33 0.35
C ARG A 82 -0.72 -4.04 0.20
N SER A 83 -0.30 -2.83 0.57
CA SER A 83 1.12 -2.44 0.59
C SER A 83 1.68 -2.53 2.01
N GLY A 84 2.59 -3.49 2.24
CA GLY A 84 3.20 -3.74 3.55
C GLY A 84 4.70 -3.44 3.63
N ARG A 85 5.30 -3.65 4.81
CA ARG A 85 6.74 -3.40 5.05
C ARG A 85 7.70 -4.19 4.14
N PHE A 86 7.24 -5.30 3.60
CA PHE A 86 8.02 -6.22 2.77
C PHE A 86 7.69 -6.09 1.27
N GLY A 87 6.89 -5.08 0.90
CA GLY A 87 6.36 -4.89 -0.44
C GLY A 87 4.85 -5.18 -0.54
N PRO A 88 4.28 -5.05 -1.74
CA PRO A 88 2.89 -5.35 -1.99
C PRO A 88 2.57 -6.84 -1.81
N TYR A 89 1.42 -7.14 -1.23
CA TYR A 89 0.93 -8.49 -1.00
C TYR A 89 -0.57 -8.57 -1.27
N LEU A 90 -1.02 -9.73 -1.73
CA LEU A 90 -2.43 -10.08 -1.86
C LEU A 90 -2.92 -10.76 -0.59
N GLN A 91 -4.16 -10.45 -0.22
CA GLN A 91 -4.88 -11.07 0.87
C GLN A 91 -6.28 -11.45 0.39
N ARG A 92 -6.65 -12.72 0.53
CA ARG A 92 -8.02 -13.20 0.32
C ARG A 92 -8.72 -13.39 1.66
N GLY A 93 -9.89 -12.76 1.81
CA GLY A 93 -10.67 -12.74 3.04
C GLY A 93 -10.12 -11.75 4.08
N ASP A 94 -10.79 -11.70 5.22
CA ASP A 94 -10.43 -10.83 6.34
C ASP A 94 -10.10 -11.66 7.60
N GLY A 95 -9.15 -11.16 8.41
CA GLY A 95 -8.73 -11.81 9.66
C GLY A 95 -7.42 -12.63 9.60
N LYS A 96 -7.22 -13.47 10.62
CA LYS A 96 -5.96 -14.21 10.83
C LYS A 96 -5.78 -15.37 9.84
N GLU A 97 -6.89 -15.97 9.41
CA GLU A 97 -6.92 -17.11 8.48
C GLU A 97 -6.91 -16.69 7.00
N ALA A 98 -6.95 -15.38 6.75
CA ALA A 98 -6.91 -14.84 5.40
C ALA A 98 -5.66 -15.33 4.66
N LYS A 99 -5.86 -15.90 3.47
CA LYS A 99 -4.77 -16.44 2.66
C LYS A 99 -3.97 -15.28 2.08
N ARG A 100 -2.67 -15.24 2.35
CA ARG A 100 -1.78 -14.18 1.90
C ARG A 100 -0.76 -14.70 0.90
N SER A 101 -0.50 -13.90 -0.13
CA SER A 101 0.56 -14.20 -1.09
C SER A 101 1.32 -12.93 -1.43
N SER A 102 2.65 -12.96 -1.30
CA SER A 102 3.51 -11.83 -1.65
C SER A 102 3.72 -11.74 -3.15
N LEU A 103 3.78 -10.52 -3.68
CA LEU A 103 4.15 -10.32 -5.08
C LEU A 103 5.65 -10.52 -5.27
N PRO A 104 6.09 -11.11 -6.42
CA PRO A 104 7.50 -11.20 -6.76
C PRO A 104 8.12 -9.82 -7.02
N LYS A 105 9.44 -9.73 -6.86
CA LYS A 105 10.20 -8.49 -7.09
C LYS A 105 10.07 -8.05 -8.56
N GLY A 106 9.58 -6.83 -8.77
CA GLY A 106 9.37 -6.25 -10.10
C GLY A 106 7.90 -6.19 -10.55
N TRP A 107 6.98 -6.83 -9.82
CA TRP A 107 5.55 -6.70 -10.08
C TRP A 107 4.97 -5.54 -9.27
N THR A 108 4.30 -4.61 -9.95
CA THR A 108 3.67 -3.44 -9.31
C THR A 108 2.18 -3.70 -9.06
N ALA A 109 1.59 -2.94 -8.14
CA ALA A 109 0.17 -3.02 -7.79
C ALA A 109 -0.79 -2.77 -8.97
N GLU A 110 -0.30 -2.12 -10.01
CA GLU A 110 -1.03 -1.82 -11.24
C GLU A 110 -1.01 -2.98 -12.23
N SER A 111 0.06 -3.78 -12.21
CA SER A 111 0.23 -4.93 -13.11
C SER A 111 -0.56 -6.19 -12.68
N ILE A 112 -1.13 -6.17 -11.48
CA ILE A 112 -1.93 -7.28 -10.93
C ILE A 112 -3.36 -7.20 -11.41
N ASP A 113 -3.77 -8.28 -12.07
CA ASP A 113 -5.14 -8.53 -12.47
C ASP A 113 -5.77 -9.63 -11.59
N HIS A 114 -7.09 -9.78 -11.66
CA HIS A 114 -7.85 -10.80 -10.92
C HIS A 114 -7.33 -12.22 -11.17
N GLU A 115 -7.03 -12.59 -12.41
CA GLU A 115 -6.54 -13.93 -12.73
C GLU A 115 -5.15 -14.21 -12.13
N LYS A 116 -4.26 -13.21 -12.20
CA LYS A 116 -2.91 -13.31 -11.59
C LYS A 116 -3.00 -13.40 -10.08
N ALA A 117 -3.94 -12.69 -9.47
CA ALA A 117 -4.15 -12.74 -8.03
C ALA A 117 -4.61 -14.13 -7.57
N LEU A 118 -5.54 -14.74 -8.29
CA LEU A 118 -5.97 -16.13 -8.05
C LEU A 118 -4.81 -17.12 -8.21
N ALA A 119 -4.00 -16.95 -9.25
CA ALA A 119 -2.82 -17.80 -9.47
C ALA A 119 -1.84 -17.70 -8.29
N LEU A 120 -1.53 -16.49 -7.81
CA LEU A 120 -0.64 -16.24 -6.67
C LEU A 120 -1.19 -16.79 -5.34
N LEU A 121 -2.50 -16.72 -5.13
CA LEU A 121 -3.18 -17.28 -3.96
C LEU A 121 -3.28 -18.81 -4.01
N SER A 122 -3.14 -19.41 -5.19
CA SER A 122 -3.20 -20.86 -5.38
C SER A 122 -1.87 -21.60 -5.07
N LEU A 123 -0.75 -20.89 -4.92
CA LEU A 123 0.50 -21.49 -4.45
C LEU A 123 0.41 -21.79 -2.93
N PRO A 124 1.05 -22.84 -2.39
CA PRO A 124 2.02 -23.77 -2.98
C PRO A 124 1.36 -24.88 -3.81
N ARG A 125 1.94 -25.21 -4.97
CA ARG A 125 1.50 -26.34 -5.78
C ARG A 125 2.29 -27.58 -5.43
N ASP A 126 1.61 -28.69 -5.17
CA ASP A 126 2.23 -29.99 -5.02
C ASP A 126 2.71 -30.48 -6.40
N VAL A 127 4.02 -30.60 -6.56
CA VAL A 127 4.65 -30.97 -7.83
C VAL A 127 4.65 -32.50 -8.01
N GLY A 128 4.61 -33.24 -6.90
CA GLY A 128 4.59 -34.71 -6.89
C GLY A 128 5.38 -35.30 -5.72
N GLN A 129 5.37 -36.63 -5.61
CA GLN A 129 6.19 -37.34 -4.64
C GLN A 129 7.60 -37.58 -5.19
N HIS A 130 8.62 -37.35 -4.38
CA HIS A 130 10.00 -37.68 -4.74
C HIS A 130 10.17 -39.21 -4.79
N PRO A 131 10.73 -39.78 -5.87
CA PRO A 131 10.77 -41.24 -6.07
C PRO A 131 11.55 -41.99 -4.99
N GLU A 132 12.58 -41.39 -4.40
CA GLU A 132 13.41 -42.05 -3.37
C GLU A 132 12.95 -41.82 -1.92
N THR A 133 12.23 -40.74 -1.65
CA THR A 133 11.90 -40.35 -0.27
C THR A 133 10.41 -40.39 0.02
N ALA A 134 9.56 -40.59 -0.99
CA ALA A 134 8.10 -40.55 -0.94
C ALA A 134 7.51 -39.28 -0.32
N LYS A 135 8.34 -38.25 -0.06
CA LYS A 135 7.92 -36.97 0.48
C LYS A 135 7.32 -36.10 -0.63
N MET A 136 6.27 -35.36 -0.30
CA MET A 136 5.62 -34.39 -1.18
C MET A 136 6.58 -33.22 -1.44
N ILE A 137 6.85 -32.96 -2.72
CA ILE A 137 7.57 -31.77 -3.16
C ILE A 137 6.53 -30.68 -3.38
N SER A 138 6.70 -29.53 -2.73
CA SER A 138 5.87 -28.34 -2.92
C SER A 138 6.69 -27.23 -3.55
N ALA A 139 6.11 -26.54 -4.53
CA ALA A 139 6.68 -25.35 -5.15
C ALA A 139 5.92 -24.11 -4.69
N GLY A 140 6.64 -23.11 -4.17
CA GLY A 140 6.08 -21.85 -3.69
C GLY A 140 7.03 -20.69 -3.95
N LEU A 141 6.52 -19.46 -3.87
CA LEU A 141 7.35 -18.27 -3.96
C LEU A 141 7.90 -17.93 -2.57
N GLY A 142 9.23 -18.00 -2.44
CA GLY A 142 9.94 -17.59 -1.24
C GLY A 142 10.46 -16.14 -1.32
N ARG A 143 11.08 -15.69 -0.23
CA ARG A 143 11.75 -14.38 -0.13
C ARG A 143 12.82 -14.10 -1.21
N TYR A 144 13.33 -15.16 -1.84
CA TYR A 144 14.38 -15.09 -2.86
C TYR A 144 13.86 -15.28 -4.30
N GLY A 145 12.55 -15.46 -4.46
CA GLY A 145 11.93 -15.84 -5.73
C GLY A 145 11.46 -17.30 -5.73
N PRO A 146 10.83 -17.74 -6.82
CA PRO A 146 10.61 -19.15 -7.12
C PRO A 146 11.94 -19.89 -7.40
#